data_AF-A0A379WZ18-F1
#
_entry.id   AF-A0A379WZ18-F1
#
_cell.length_a   1.000
_cell.length_b   1.000
_cell.length_c   1.000
_cell.angle_alpha   90.00
_cell.angle_beta   90.00
_cell.angle_gamma   90.00
#
_symmetry.space_group_name_H-M   'P 1'
#
loop_
_entity.id
_entity.type
_entity.pdbx_description
1 polymer ?
#
loop_
_entity_poly.entity_id
_entity_poly.type
_entity_poly.pdbx_seq_one_letter_code
_entity_poly.pdbx_strand_id
1 'polypeptide(L)'
;MGYLNNVTGYRDDLLANRAIVKHGNYALLTPDGLVKNIIPGFENCDVTILSTPKLGASFVDYLVTLHQNGGNQQGFGGEGLKLFSMSLREILKLKQKEKHSL
;
A
#
# COMPACT_ATOMS: atom_id res chain seq x y z
N MET A 1 5.13 9.19 6.92
CA MET A 1 4.80 8.51 8.19
C MET A 1 5.09 7.06 8.00
N GLY A 2 6.08 6.52 8.71
CA GLY A 2 6.35 5.09 8.65
C GLY A 2 5.21 4.32 9.31
N TYR A 3 4.65 3.33 8.61
CA TYR A 3 3.57 2.48 9.13
C TYR A 3 3.97 1.66 10.36
N LEU A 4 5.28 1.51 10.60
CA LEU A 4 5.82 0.74 11.70
C LEU A 4 6.04 1.59 12.95
N ASN A 5 6.63 2.78 12.78
CA ASN A 5 7.19 3.60 13.87
C ASN A 5 6.52 4.98 13.98
N ASN A 6 5.52 5.28 13.15
CA ASN A 6 4.78 6.54 13.13
C ASN A 6 5.64 7.80 12.95
N VAL A 7 6.89 7.67 12.47
CA VAL A 7 7.80 8.82 12.31
C VAL A 7 7.33 9.70 11.16
N THR A 8 7.02 10.96 11.49
CA THR A 8 6.70 12.06 10.58
C THR A 8 7.93 12.95 10.36
N GLY A 9 8.28 13.24 9.11
CA GLY A 9 9.29 14.25 8.79
C GLY A 9 10.71 13.70 8.67
N TYR A 10 11.69 14.55 8.99
CA TYR A 10 13.11 14.22 8.87
C TYR A 10 13.56 13.32 10.02
N ARG A 11 14.44 12.37 9.72
CA ARG A 11 15.11 11.55 10.73
C ARG A 11 16.06 12.43 11.56
N ASP A 12 16.40 11.97 12.76
CA ASP A 12 17.31 12.67 13.68
C ASP A 12 18.72 12.87 13.08
N ASP A 13 19.13 11.99 12.17
CA ASP A 13 20.39 12.10 11.41
C ASP A 13 20.23 12.79 10.06
N LEU A 14 21.29 13.49 9.63
CA LEU A 14 21.36 14.18 8.35
C LEU A 14 21.19 13.23 7.16
N LEU A 15 20.01 13.28 6.52
CA LEU A 15 19.67 12.57 5.28
C LEU A 15 19.99 11.06 5.28
N ALA A 16 20.04 10.43 6.46
CA ALA A 16 20.34 9.02 6.58
C ALA A 16 19.23 8.18 5.93
N ASN A 17 19.56 7.44 4.87
CA ASN A 17 18.62 6.56 4.18
C ASN A 17 19.27 5.22 3.80
N ARG A 18 18.58 4.11 4.11
CA ARG A 18 18.96 2.75 3.69
C ARG A 18 18.15 2.26 2.49
N ALA A 19 17.28 3.10 1.93
CA ALA A 19 16.51 2.74 0.76
C ALA A 19 17.43 2.60 -0.47
N ILE A 20 17.29 1.51 -1.21
CA ILE A 20 18.07 1.22 -2.41
C ILE A 20 17.10 0.80 -3.51
N VAL A 21 17.23 1.37 -4.71
CA VAL A 21 16.46 0.95 -5.88
C VAL A 21 17.42 0.51 -6.98
N LYS A 22 17.33 -0.76 -7.37
CA LYS A 22 17.98 -1.33 -8.55
C LYS A 22 16.88 -1.84 -9.47
N HIS A 23 16.43 -0.97 -10.39
CA HIS A 23 15.29 -1.22 -11.27
C HIS A 23 15.39 -2.57 -11.98
N GLY A 24 14.29 -3.34 -11.99
CA GLY A 24 14.24 -4.67 -12.59
C GLY A 24 15.05 -5.76 -11.88
N ASN A 25 15.67 -5.44 -10.75
CA ASN A 25 16.44 -6.39 -9.95
C ASN A 25 15.88 -6.48 -8.52
N TYR A 26 16.11 -5.46 -7.68
CA TYR A 26 15.56 -5.42 -6.33
C TYR A 26 15.36 -3.98 -5.85
N ALA A 27 14.47 -3.81 -4.87
CA ALA A 27 14.34 -2.58 -4.12
C ALA A 27 14.29 -2.90 -2.62
N LEU A 28 15.05 -2.16 -1.83
CA LEU A 28 14.93 -2.10 -0.39
C LEU A 28 14.22 -0.78 -0.06
N LEU A 29 12.99 -0.85 0.39
CA LEU A 29 12.21 0.33 0.78
C LEU A 29 12.17 0.39 2.31
N THR A 30 12.56 1.52 2.88
CA THR A 30 12.46 1.71 4.34
C THR A 30 11.06 2.17 4.72
N PRO A 31 10.59 1.86 5.95
CA PRO A 31 9.30 2.35 6.43
C PRO A 31 9.19 3.88 6.41
N ASP A 32 10.27 4.58 6.73
CA ASP A 32 10.30 6.05 6.67
C ASP A 32 10.67 6.55 5.28
N GLY A 33 10.29 7.79 4.98
CA GLY A 33 10.51 8.43 3.68
C GLY A 33 9.48 8.07 2.62
N LEU A 34 8.59 7.11 2.89
CA LEU A 34 7.45 6.80 2.04
C LEU A 34 6.37 7.90 2.14
N VAL A 35 5.74 8.19 1.01
CA VAL A 35 4.69 9.19 0.87
C VAL A 35 3.32 8.54 0.76
N LYS A 36 2.30 9.26 1.22
CA LYS A 36 0.90 8.82 1.11
C LYS A 36 0.38 9.12 -0.30
N ASN A 37 -0.11 8.10 -0.99
CA ASN A 37 -0.78 8.22 -2.28
C ASN A 37 -2.28 8.40 -2.07
N ILE A 38 -2.90 9.27 -2.87
CA ILE A 38 -4.35 9.37 -2.97
C ILE A 38 -4.81 8.35 -4.01
N ILE A 39 -5.46 7.28 -3.55
CA ILE A 39 -5.99 6.22 -4.42
C ILE A 39 -7.52 6.36 -4.50
N PRO A 40 -8.12 6.39 -5.71
CA PRO A 40 -9.56 6.44 -5.87
C PRO A 40 -10.28 5.32 -5.10
N GLY A 41 -11.39 5.67 -4.47
CA GLY A 41 -12.22 4.76 -3.69
C GLY A 41 -11.73 4.49 -2.26
N PHE A 42 -10.49 4.83 -1.90
CA PHE A 42 -10.01 4.74 -0.52
C PHE A 42 -10.30 6.03 0.23
N GLU A 43 -11.10 5.93 1.30
CA GLU A 43 -11.48 7.04 2.17
C GLU A 43 -10.96 6.80 3.58
N ASN A 44 -10.51 7.86 4.26
CA ASN A 44 -9.93 7.78 5.62
C ASN A 44 -8.85 6.68 5.74
N CYS A 45 -7.98 6.59 4.74
CA CYS A 45 -6.88 5.64 4.69
C CYS A 45 -5.57 6.35 4.40
N ASP A 46 -4.49 5.86 4.99
CA ASP A 46 -3.14 6.15 4.48
C ASP A 46 -2.72 5.01 3.57
N VAL A 47 -2.62 5.29 2.27
CA VAL A 47 -2.19 4.31 1.27
C VAL A 47 -0.80 4.66 0.77
N THR A 48 0.07 3.67 0.62
CA THR A 48 1.37 3.80 -0.02
C THR A 48 1.53 2.71 -1.06
N ILE A 49 1.84 3.08 -2.29
CA ILE A 49 2.21 2.13 -3.35
C ILE A 49 3.67 1.73 -3.15
N LEU A 50 3.97 0.42 -3.13
CA LEU A 50 5.34 -0.08 -2.95
C LEU A 50 5.98 -0.49 -4.28
N SER A 51 5.49 -1.57 -4.87
CA SER A 51 5.94 -2.17 -6.12
C SER A 51 4.98 -1.83 -7.24
N THR A 52 5.52 -1.63 -8.43
CA THR A 52 4.75 -1.37 -9.65
C THR A 52 5.50 -1.95 -10.86
N PRO A 53 4.84 -2.07 -12.03
CA PRO A 53 5.54 -2.31 -13.30
C PRO A 53 6.69 -1.35 -13.57
N LYS A 54 6.59 -0.09 -13.11
CA LYS A 54 7.66 0.91 -13.23
C LYS A 54 8.88 0.63 -12.35
N LEU A 55 8.74 -0.21 -11.33
CA LEU A 55 9.86 -0.72 -10.53
C LEU A 55 10.48 -2.00 -11.14
N GLY A 56 9.77 -2.63 -12.09
CA GLY A 56 10.11 -3.91 -12.71
C GLY A 56 9.29 -5.10 -12.17
N ALA A 57 8.30 -4.87 -11.31
CA ALA A 57 7.44 -5.93 -10.78
C ALA A 57 6.28 -6.26 -11.74
N SER A 58 5.85 -7.52 -11.78
CA SER A 58 4.67 -7.94 -12.56
C SER A 58 3.34 -7.74 -11.82
N PHE A 59 3.36 -7.06 -10.67
CA PHE A 59 2.22 -6.82 -9.80
C PHE A 59 2.31 -5.40 -9.20
N VAL A 60 1.22 -5.00 -8.54
CA VAL A 60 1.18 -3.79 -7.71
C VAL A 60 0.78 -4.19 -6.30
N ASP A 61 1.57 -3.78 -5.32
CA ASP A 61 1.29 -3.97 -3.89
C ASP A 61 1.18 -2.61 -3.19
N TYR A 62 0.34 -2.62 -2.17
CA TYR A 62 -0.04 -1.45 -1.41
C TYR A 62 0.13 -1.76 0.06
N LEU A 63 0.66 -0.79 0.78
CA LEU A 63 0.55 -0.74 2.23
C LEU A 63 -0.58 0.21 2.59
N VAL A 64 -1.58 -0.29 3.29
CA VAL A 64 -2.78 0.47 3.64
C VAL A 64 -2.95 0.48 5.15
N THR A 65 -3.01 1.68 5.73
CA THR A 65 -3.46 1.89 7.10
C THR A 65 -4.88 2.42 7.05
N LEU A 66 -5.83 1.66 7.60
CA LEU A 66 -7.23 2.07 7.72
C LEU A 66 -7.40 2.86 9.01
N HIS A 67 -7.93 4.08 8.91
CA HIS A 67 -8.36 4.84 10.09
C HIS A 67 -9.80 4.50 10.45
N GLN A 68 -10.34 5.15 11.48
CA GLN A 68 -11.73 4.95 11.87
C GLN A 68 -12.68 5.22 10.70
N ASN A 69 -13.58 4.27 10.42
CA ASN A 69 -14.48 4.27 9.25
C ASN A 69 -13.76 4.31 7.89
N GLY A 70 -12.47 3.98 7.85
CA GLY A 70 -11.68 3.93 6.63
C GLY A 70 -11.87 2.65 5.84
N GLY A 71 -11.77 2.75 4.51
CA GLY A 71 -11.82 1.61 3.62
C GLY A 71 -12.09 2.00 2.17
N ASN A 72 -12.41 0.99 1.36
CA ASN A 72 -12.86 1.18 -0.02
C ASN A 72 -14.19 0.47 -0.25
N GLN A 73 -15.24 1.26 -0.43
CA GLN A 73 -16.62 0.78 -0.66
C GLN A 73 -16.98 0.66 -2.15
N GLN A 74 -16.18 1.27 -3.03
CA GLN A 74 -16.38 1.19 -4.48
C GLN A 74 -16.00 -0.18 -5.04
N GLY A 75 -15.18 -0.92 -4.29
CA GLY A 75 -14.59 -2.20 -4.70
C GLY A 75 -13.15 -1.99 -5.15
N PHE A 76 -12.32 -3.00 -4.91
CA PHE A 76 -10.91 -2.96 -5.27
C PHE A 76 -10.54 -4.19 -6.09
N GLY A 77 -9.79 -3.98 -7.17
CA GLY A 77 -9.54 -4.97 -8.22
C GLY A 77 -10.23 -4.61 -9.54
N GLY A 78 -10.35 -5.59 -10.43
CA GLY A 78 -10.92 -5.39 -11.76
C GLY A 78 -11.00 -6.70 -12.54
N GLU A 79 -11.61 -6.64 -13.72
CA GLU A 79 -11.68 -7.79 -14.62
C GLU A 79 -10.28 -8.29 -15.00
N GLY A 80 -10.05 -9.59 -14.90
CA GLY A 80 -8.75 -10.22 -15.16
C GLY A 80 -7.70 -10.02 -14.05
N LEU A 81 -8.00 -9.26 -12.99
CA LEU A 81 -7.08 -9.02 -11.88
C LEU A 81 -7.38 -9.95 -10.70
N LYS A 82 -6.34 -10.56 -10.15
CA LYS A 82 -6.41 -11.30 -8.88
C LYS A 82 -5.92 -10.39 -7.76
N LEU A 83 -6.73 -10.24 -6.73
CA LEU A 83 -6.41 -9.43 -5.56
C LEU A 83 -6.16 -10.36 -4.36
N PHE A 84 -5.13 -10.04 -3.58
CA PHE A 84 -4.87 -10.64 -2.28
C PHE A 84 -4.75 -9.54 -1.22
N SER A 85 -5.28 -9.80 -0.02
CA SER A 85 -5.20 -8.89 1.12
C SER A 85 -4.83 -9.67 2.38
N MET A 86 -3.90 -9.12 3.15
CA MET A 86 -3.46 -9.67 4.44
C MET A 86 -3.39 -8.53 5.45
N SER A 87 -3.88 -8.77 6.66
CA SER A 87 -3.71 -7.82 7.74
C SER A 87 -2.45 -8.11 8.55
N LEU A 88 -1.76 -7.04 8.94
CA LEU A 88 -0.53 -7.10 9.73
C LEU A 88 -0.75 -6.90 11.24
N ARG A 89 -1.88 -6.27 11.65
CA ARG A 89 -2.11 -5.87 13.05
C ARG A 89 -3.49 -6.27 13.57
N GLU A 90 -4.55 -5.90 12.87
CA GLU A 90 -5.95 -6.06 13.34
C GLU A 90 -6.81 -6.87 12.36
N ILE A 91 -8.05 -7.17 12.73
CA ILE A 91 -8.96 -7.90 11.84
C ILE A 91 -9.52 -6.96 10.77
N LEU A 92 -9.43 -7.38 9.51
CA LEU A 92 -9.96 -6.67 8.36
C LEU A 92 -11.30 -7.28 7.91
N LYS A 93 -12.31 -6.43 7.66
CA LYS A 93 -13.62 -6.88 7.17
C LYS A 93 -13.66 -6.95 5.63
N LEU A 94 -13.48 -8.16 5.11
CA LEU A 94 -13.69 -8.58 3.72
C LEU A 94 -15.17 -8.53 3.29
N LYS A 95 -15.52 -7.92 2.16
CA LYS A 95 -16.76 -8.22 1.42
C LYS A 95 -16.44 -8.41 -0.06
N GLN A 96 -16.78 -9.57 -0.60
CA GLN A 96 -16.66 -9.87 -2.03
C GLN A 96 -18.06 -9.95 -2.64
N LYS A 97 -18.29 -9.28 -3.77
CA LYS A 97 -19.51 -9.47 -4.56
C LYS A 97 -19.26 -10.64 -5.51
N GLU A 98 -20.09 -11.67 -5.42
CA GLU A 98 -20.08 -12.76 -6.40
C GLU A 98 -20.62 -12.23 -7.73
N LYS A 99 -19.90 -12.48 -8.84
CA LYS A 99 -20.45 -12.25 -10.18
C LYS A 99 -21.48 -13.36 -10.43
N HIS A 100 -22.77 -13.04 -10.41
CA HIS A 100 -23.78 -13.91 -11.02
C HIS A 100 -23.54 -13.91 -12.54
N SER A 101 -23.10 -15.04 -13.07
CA SER A 101 -23.13 -15.31 -14.51
C SER A 101 -24.58 -15.49 -14.93
N LEU A 102 -25.07 -14.63 -15.83
CA LEU A 102 -26.25 -14.93 -16.65
C LEU A 102 -25.92 -15.98 -17.70
#